data_AF-X1J6G4-F1
#
_entry.id   AF-X1J6G4-F1
#
_cell.length_a   1.000
_cell.length_b   1.000
_cell.length_c   1.000
_cell.angle_alpha   90.00
_cell.angle_beta   90.00
_cell.angle_gamma   90.00
#
_symmetry.space_group_name_H-M   'P 1'
#
loop_
_entity.id
_entity.type
_entity.pdbx_description
1 polymer ?
#
loop_
_entity_poly.entity_id
_entity_poly.type
_entity_poly.pdbx_seq_one_letter_code
_entity_poly.pdbx_strand_id
1 'polypeptide(L)' 'MDINNVLTDEARKQGFGLNEPDDHILNLLYHGEVAARFSQTGVHVENILNEVQEVSKNL' A
#
# COMPACT_ATOMS: atom_id res chain seq x y z
N MET A 1 -0.48 0.45 18.52
CA MET A 1 0.24 -0.61 17.76
C MET A 1 1.35 0.10 17.03
N ASP A 2 2.60 -0.39 17.10
CA ASP A 2 3.68 0.24 16.32
C ASP A 2 3.54 -0.20 14.87
N ILE A 3 3.20 0.75 14.01
CA ILE A 3 3.06 0.55 12.56
C ILE A 3 4.31 -0.09 11.93
N ASN A 4 5.48 0.15 12.54
CA ASN A 4 6.73 -0.45 12.10
C ASN A 4 6.78 -1.95 12.28
N ASN A 5 5.81 -2.58 12.95
CA ASN A 5 5.72 -4.04 13.10
C ASN A 5 4.64 -4.70 12.23
N VAL A 6 3.93 -3.93 11.41
CA VAL A 6 2.86 -4.44 10.53
C VAL A 6 3.44 -5.21 9.34
N LEU A 7 4.55 -4.74 8.79
CA LEU A 7 5.23 -5.41 7.67
C LEU A 7 6.20 -6.47 8.18
N THR A 8 6.32 -7.57 7.43
CA THR A 8 7.42 -8.53 7.61
C THR A 8 8.72 -7.97 7.02
N ASP A 9 9.86 -8.53 7.43
CA ASP A 9 11.16 -8.13 6.87
C ASP A 9 11.26 -8.46 5.38
N GLU A 10 10.62 -9.54 4.93
CA GLU A 10 10.53 -9.91 3.52
C GLU A 10 9.77 -8.86 2.73
N ALA A 11 8.64 -8.36 3.24
CA ALA A 11 7.87 -7.31 2.57
C ALA A 11 8.68 -6.01 2.44
N ARG A 12 9.40 -5.61 3.49
CA ARG A 12 10.30 -4.45 3.43
C ARG A 12 11.40 -4.62 2.38
N LYS A 13 12.03 -5.80 2.30
CA LYS A 13 13.04 -6.13 1.29
C LYS A 13 12.49 -6.11 -0.13
N GLN A 14 11.20 -6.44 -0.30
CA GLN A 14 10.51 -6.36 -1.58
C GLN A 14 10.10 -4.92 -1.97
N GLY A 15 10.40 -3.92 -1.14
CA GLY A 15 10.11 -2.51 -1.43
C GLY A 15 8.82 -1.99 -0.83
N PHE A 16 8.12 -2.77 0.01
CA PHE A 16 6.94 -2.27 0.72
C PHE A 16 7.32 -1.39 1.90
N GLY A 17 6.57 -0.31 2.08
CA GLY A 17 6.69 0.59 3.22
C GLY A 17 5.32 1.03 3.71
N LEU A 18 5.27 1.60 4.91
CA LEU A 18 4.08 2.26 5.43
C LEU A 18 4.44 3.71 5.76
N ASN A 19 3.51 4.62 5.51
CA ASN A 19 3.64 6.03 5.83
C ASN A 19 2.32 6.56 6.38
N GLU A 20 2.37 7.27 7.52
CA GLU A 20 1.22 7.94 8.14
C GLU A 20 1.38 9.46 7.98
N PRO A 21 0.88 10.04 6.88
CA PRO A 21 0.97 11.50 6.68
C PRO A 21 0.02 12.30 7.57
N ASP A 22 -0.99 11.65 8.15
CA ASP A 22 -2.04 12.24 8.99
C ASP A 22 -2.55 11.18 9.97
N ASP A 23 -3.03 11.59 11.15
CA ASP A 23 -3.53 10.71 12.23
C ASP A 23 -4.65 9.75 11.80
N HIS A 24 -5.31 10.05 10.67
CA HIS A 24 -6.41 9.25 10.13
C HIS A 24 -6.08 8.52 8.83
N ILE A 25 -4.83 8.59 8.36
CA ILE A 25 -4.44 8.11 7.04
C ILE A 25 -3.20 7.26 7.13
N LEU A 26 -3.31 6.06 6.56
CA LEU A 26 -2.22 5.12 6.39
C LEU A 26 -2.00 4.86 4.91
N ASN A 27 -0.81 5.12 4.40
CA ASN A 27 -0.41 4.78 3.04
C ASN A 27 0.42 3.50 3.05
N LEU A 28 0.07 2.54 2.19
CA LEU A 28 0.97 1.48 1.76
C LEU A 28 1.80 2.00 0.59
N LEU A 29 3.11 1.96 0.74
CA LEU A 29 4.07 2.32 -0.29
C LEU A 29 4.60 1.06 -0.97
N TYR A 30 4.85 1.16 -2.28
CA TYR A 30 5.65 0.20 -3.05
C TYR A 30 6.74 0.97 -3.79
N HIS A 31 8.01 0.66 -3.50
CA HIS A 31 9.18 1.39 -4.01
C HIS A 31 9.12 2.92 -3.79
N GLY A 32 8.49 3.36 -2.69
CA GLY A 32 8.36 4.78 -2.33
C GLY A 32 7.15 5.49 -2.91
N GLU A 33 6.38 4.85 -3.80
CA GLU A 33 5.14 5.37 -4.36
C GLU A 33 3.92 4.83 -3.61
N VAL A 34 2.83 5.60 -3.53
CA VAL A 34 1.61 5.18 -2.83
C VAL A 34 0.91 4.09 -3.65
N ALA A 35 0.88 2.87 -3.12
CA ALA A 35 0.18 1.73 -3.72
C ALA A 35 -1.29 1.67 -3.27
N ALA A 36 -1.55 2.01 -2.00
CA ALA A 36 -2.89 2.08 -1.43
C ALA A 36 -2.97 3.10 -0.29
N ARG A 37 -4.14 3.70 -0.10
CA ARG A 37 -4.45 4.65 0.96
C ARG A 37 -5.59 4.12 1.81
N PHE A 38 -5.35 3.95 3.09
CA PHE A 38 -6.32 3.54 4.09
C PHE A 38 -6.70 4.77 4.92
N SER A 39 -7.99 4.97 5.15
CA SER A 39 -8.50 6.05 5.99
C SER A 39 -9.56 5.52 6.96
N GLN A 40 -9.84 6.28 8.01
CA GLN A 40 -10.88 5.93 8.97
C GLN A 40 -12.28 5.77 8.33
N THR A 41 -12.53 6.45 7.20
CA THR A 41 -13.81 6.41 6.47
C THR A 41 -13.86 5.35 5.37
N GLY A 42 -12.76 4.67 5.07
CA GLY A 42 -12.69 3.64 4.03
C GLY A 42 -11.29 3.45 3.42
N VAL A 43 -11.19 2.50 2.48
CA VAL A 43 -9.94 2.19 1.76
C VAL A 43 -10.04 2.67 0.32
N HIS A 44 -9.03 3.40 -0.15
CA HIS A 44 -8.87 3.80 -1.54
C HIS A 44 -7.60 3.16 -2.12
N VAL A 45 -7.78 2.24 -3.07
CA VAL A 45 -6.68 1.53 -3.72
C VAL A 45 -6.41 2.21 -5.06
N GLU A 46 -5.42 3.11 -5.09
CA GLU A 46 -5.13 3.90 -6.29
C GLU A 46 -4.38 3.10 -7.38
N ASN A 47 -3.50 2.16 -7.00
CA ASN A 47 -2.57 1.55 -7.98
C ASN A 47 -2.63 0.02 -8.12
N ILE A 48 -3.12 -0.73 -7.13
CA ILE A 48 -3.12 -2.22 -7.21
C ILE A 48 -4.14 -2.73 -8.25
N LEU A 49 -5.17 -1.95 -8.61
CA LEU A 49 -6.17 -2.40 -9.58
C LEU A 49 -5.80 -2.16 -11.04
N ASN A 50 -4.92 -1.20 -11.34
CA ASN A 50 -4.50 -0.95 -12.72
C ASN A 50 -3.60 -2.08 -13.25
N GLU A 51 -2.68 -2.59 -12.43
CA GLU A 51 -1.86 -3.76 -12.82
C GLU A 51 -2.70 -5.05 -12.91
N VAL A 52 -3.66 -5.27 -12.01
CA VAL A 52 -4.52 -6.47 -12.05
C VAL A 52 -5.45 -6.45 -13.27
N GLN A 53 -5.94 -5.29 -13.69
CA GLN A 53 -6.71 -5.17 -14.93
C GLN A 53 -5.86 -5.36 -16.19
N GLU A 54 -4.63 -4.87 -16.23
CA GLU A 54 -3.70 -5.08 -17.35
C GLU A 54 -3.33 -6.57 -17.50
N VAL A 55 -3.09 -7.28 -16.39
CA VAL A 55 -2.83 -8.74 -16.41
C VAL A 55 -4.07 -9.53 -16.85
N SER A 56 -5.27 -9.10 -16.45
CA SER A 56 -6.52 -9.79 -16.81
C SER A 56 -6.99 -9.51 -18.25
N LYS A 57 -6.47 -8.48 -18.92
CA LYS A 57 -6.76 -8.16 -20.34
C LYS A 57 -5.83 -8.86 -21.32
N ASN A 58 -4.72 -9.41 -20.83
CA ASN A 58 -3.67 -10.08 -21.62
C ASN A 58 -3.65 -11.61 -21.43
N LEU A 59 -4.75 -12.20 -20.92
CA LEU A 59 -4.98 -13.66 -20.82
C LEU A 59 -6.12 -14.10 -21.73
#